data_AF-A0A1G7XWF6-F1
#
_entry.id   AF-A0A1G7XWF6-F1
#
_cell.length_a   1.000
_cell.length_b   1.000
_cell.length_c   1.000
_cell.angle_alpha   90.00
_cell.angle_beta   90.00
_cell.angle_gamma   90.00
#
_symmetry.space_group_name_H-M   'P 1'
#
loop_
_entity.id
_entity.type
_entity.pdbx_description
1 polymer ?
#
loop_
_entity_poly.entity_id
_entity_poly.type
_entity_poly.pdbx_seq_one_letter_code
_entity_poly.pdbx_strand_id
1 'polypeptide(L)'
;MSLNPFPPLRRGFGAFWRALDATRRAVINLIFLLIVIAILIAIFGGGAKPLAEKTTLVLDLQGPLVEETPGGVREAVLANVSGEVKKNVQLRDVLAVLETASKDKNIGSMVILLDELQGGGLASLREVAAGVERFRATGKKVTAWGSSYNQRQYLVAAKADEVFLHPMGGVMLEGFGRYRNYYRDALDKVGVTVNLLKVGTYKSAAEPFIANGPSEAAAEADRYLNNGLWTTYTTDVEKARKLPAGAIMQSIDALPALMTAAGGDLGKLSLDAKLVDGLKTRDELRQFMMARGAKNTEGTNFRQVNYADYLARLRPVHIGDAVGVVIASGEIGDGIAAPGSIGGLSTSRLIRQAREDKSIKAVVLRVDSPGGSAFGSELIRRELELTRAAGKPVVVSMGNVAASGGYWISTSSDEVIADAATITGSIGVFAILPTADKVVEKLGIHTAGSPTTWLADAGNPLRPLDPRFAQLIQGSINHVYGDFLSLAAKARKTTPEKIDEVAQGRVWTGLQAKERNLVDRIGSYGDALASAAKRANLGADYRVTYLEQETSNVDRLIGMFGSKAMASLGLGEHVKLGLATTGLPADAALGMAQELSWLSGITREHKPFMALTHCLCEVPLGGK
;
A
#
# COMPACT_ATOMS: atom_id res chain seq x y z
N MET A 1 65.53 -47.35 38.74
CA MET A 1 64.40 -46.42 38.47
C MET A 1 64.13 -46.39 36.97
N SER A 2 62.90 -46.77 36.59
CA SER A 2 62.19 -46.58 35.31
C SER A 2 62.96 -46.79 33.99
N LEU A 3 62.84 -47.99 33.43
CA LEU A 3 62.94 -48.25 31.99
C LEU A 3 61.62 -47.83 31.34
N ASN A 4 61.64 -46.91 30.38
CA ASN A 4 60.49 -46.58 29.55
C ASN A 4 60.84 -46.91 28.08
N PRO A 5 60.48 -48.10 27.56
CA PRO A 5 60.63 -48.38 26.14
C PRO A 5 59.56 -47.58 25.38
N PHE A 6 59.68 -47.43 24.05
CA PHE A 6 58.75 -46.74 23.13
C PHE A 6 58.99 -45.25 22.75
N PRO A 7 60.22 -44.80 22.42
CA PRO A 7 60.40 -43.56 21.64
C PRO A 7 59.97 -43.62 20.15
N PRO A 8 60.23 -44.69 19.36
CA PRO A 8 59.92 -44.69 17.91
C PRO A 8 58.44 -44.97 17.62
N LEU A 9 57.76 -45.78 18.43
CA LEU A 9 56.32 -46.03 18.30
C LEU A 9 55.48 -44.77 18.54
N ARG A 10 55.89 -43.90 19.47
CA ARG A 10 55.21 -42.62 19.77
C ARG A 10 55.31 -41.62 18.61
N ARG A 11 56.45 -41.59 17.91
CA ARG A 11 56.65 -40.74 16.72
C ARG A 11 55.87 -41.25 15.50
N GLY A 12 55.82 -42.56 15.30
CA GLY A 12 55.00 -43.19 14.25
C GLY A 12 53.50 -42.95 14.45
N PHE A 13 53.01 -43.11 15.68
CA PHE A 13 51.61 -42.87 16.03
C PHE A 13 51.21 -41.39 15.86
N GLY A 14 52.09 -40.45 16.21
CA GLY A 14 51.84 -39.02 16.01
C GLY A 14 51.89 -38.57 14.54
N ALA A 15 52.64 -39.26 13.67
CA ALA A 15 52.61 -39.01 12.23
C ALA A 15 51.34 -39.57 11.58
N PHE A 16 50.94 -40.78 11.96
CA PHE A 16 49.69 -41.40 11.52
C PHE A 16 48.45 -40.58 11.96
N TRP A 17 48.42 -40.11 13.21
CA TRP A 17 47.33 -39.28 13.72
C TRP A 17 47.21 -37.93 12.98
N ARG A 18 48.34 -37.29 12.64
CA ARG A 18 48.35 -36.07 11.84
C ARG A 18 47.88 -36.31 10.41
N ALA A 19 48.26 -37.43 9.80
CA ALA A 19 47.75 -37.81 8.50
C ALA A 19 46.23 -38.04 8.55
N LEU A 20 45.74 -38.82 9.53
CA LEU A 20 44.30 -39.07 9.74
C LEU A 20 43.51 -37.77 9.97
N ASP A 21 44.00 -36.85 10.80
CA ASP A 21 43.35 -35.55 11.05
C ASP A 21 43.36 -34.66 9.80
N ALA A 22 44.45 -34.66 9.03
CA ALA A 22 44.53 -33.95 7.76
C ALA A 22 43.52 -34.50 6.73
N THR A 23 43.42 -35.83 6.61
CA THR A 23 42.44 -36.48 5.71
C THR A 23 41.02 -36.21 6.16
N ARG A 24 40.74 -36.29 7.47
CA ARG A 24 39.44 -35.96 8.05
C ARG A 24 39.05 -34.51 7.77
N ARG A 25 39.96 -33.55 7.99
CA ARG A 25 39.72 -32.13 7.68
C ARG A 25 39.49 -31.91 6.19
N ALA A 26 40.26 -32.55 5.33
CA ALA A 26 40.10 -32.45 3.89
C ALA A 26 38.73 -32.99 3.44
N VAL A 27 38.30 -34.15 3.95
CA VAL A 27 37.01 -34.76 3.64
C VAL A 27 35.86 -33.89 4.17
N ILE A 28 35.93 -33.40 5.41
CA ILE A 28 34.90 -32.52 5.98
C ILE A 28 34.81 -31.21 5.20
N ASN A 29 35.94 -30.60 4.82
CA ASN A 29 35.96 -29.38 4.01
C ASN A 29 35.41 -29.62 2.61
N LEU A 30 35.68 -30.78 2.00
CA LEU A 30 35.14 -31.15 0.68
C LEU A 30 33.62 -31.37 0.74
N ILE A 31 33.13 -32.08 1.76
CA ILE A 31 31.70 -32.28 2.00
C ILE A 31 31.02 -30.93 2.24
N PHE A 32 31.62 -30.06 3.07
CA PHE A 32 31.13 -28.71 3.29
C PHE A 32 31.07 -27.90 1.98
N LEU A 33 32.13 -27.93 1.17
CA LEU A 33 32.15 -27.25 -0.13
C LEU A 33 31.08 -27.79 -1.08
N LEU A 34 30.88 -29.10 -1.14
CA LEU A 34 29.83 -29.73 -1.95
C LEU A 34 28.44 -29.35 -1.47
N ILE A 35 28.20 -29.28 -0.16
CA ILE A 35 26.94 -28.80 0.43
C ILE A 35 26.74 -27.33 0.06
N VAL A 36 27.76 -26.48 0.19
CA VAL A 36 27.68 -25.06 -0.20
C VAL A 36 27.38 -24.93 -1.69
N ILE A 37 28.04 -25.69 -2.56
CA ILE A 37 27.78 -25.69 -4.01
C ILE A 37 26.36 -26.20 -4.30
N ALA A 38 25.90 -27.26 -3.66
CA ALA A 38 24.54 -27.78 -3.82
C ALA A 38 23.49 -26.77 -3.36
N ILE A 39 23.74 -26.06 -2.26
CA ILE A 39 22.89 -24.96 -1.77
C ILE A 39 22.91 -23.80 -2.78
N LEU A 40 24.08 -23.40 -3.29
CA LEU A 40 24.18 -22.35 -4.31
C LEU A 40 23.46 -22.76 -5.61
N ILE A 41 23.55 -24.01 -6.05
CA ILE A 41 22.80 -24.52 -7.21
C ILE A 41 21.30 -24.59 -6.91
N ALA A 42 20.89 -24.96 -5.71
CA ALA A 42 19.48 -24.95 -5.33
C ALA A 42 18.90 -23.53 -5.26
N ILE A 43 19.70 -22.55 -4.82
CA ILE A 43 19.32 -21.13 -4.73
C ILE A 43 19.33 -20.46 -6.11
N PHE A 44 20.34 -20.73 -6.95
CA PHE A 44 20.60 -19.98 -8.20
C PHE A 44 20.36 -20.78 -9.49
N GLY A 45 20.27 -22.11 -9.43
CA GLY A 45 20.14 -22.99 -10.59
C GLY A 45 18.71 -23.14 -11.12
N GLY A 46 17.71 -22.69 -10.36
CA GLY A 46 16.29 -22.71 -10.73
C GLY A 46 15.88 -21.49 -11.57
N GLY A 47 16.50 -21.26 -12.73
CA GLY A 47 16.04 -20.21 -13.64
C GLY A 47 14.60 -20.46 -14.13
N ALA A 48 13.80 -19.40 -14.30
CA ALA A 48 12.44 -19.54 -14.80
C ALA A 48 12.43 -20.21 -16.19
N LYS A 49 11.77 -21.38 -16.30
CA LYS A 49 11.70 -22.16 -17.55
C LYS A 49 11.25 -21.28 -18.72
N PRO A 50 11.86 -21.32 -19.91
CA PRO A 50 11.43 -20.50 -21.05
C PRO A 50 9.92 -20.64 -21.32
N LEU A 51 9.26 -19.53 -21.63
CA LEU A 51 7.84 -19.57 -22.04
C LEU A 51 7.76 -20.08 -23.47
N ALA A 52 6.86 -21.04 -23.71
CA ALA A 52 6.54 -21.48 -25.06
C ALA A 52 5.56 -20.49 -25.72
N GLU A 53 5.52 -20.47 -27.05
CA GLU A 53 4.57 -19.63 -27.80
C GLU A 53 3.11 -19.93 -27.42
N LYS A 54 2.24 -18.93 -27.60
CA LYS A 54 0.80 -19.02 -27.26
C LYS A 54 0.54 -19.37 -25.79
N THR A 55 1.41 -18.94 -24.88
CA THR A 55 1.15 -18.99 -23.45
C THR A 55 0.13 -17.91 -23.07
N THR A 56 -0.84 -18.26 -22.23
CA THR A 56 -1.79 -17.31 -21.66
C THR A 56 -1.23 -16.71 -20.36
N LEU A 57 -1.21 -15.38 -20.24
CA LEU A 57 -0.96 -14.74 -18.95
C LEU A 57 -2.21 -14.88 -18.08
N VAL A 58 -2.09 -15.41 -16.87
CA VAL A 58 -3.16 -15.42 -15.87
C VAL A 58 -2.88 -14.31 -14.86
N LEU A 59 -3.69 -13.26 -14.90
CA LEU A 59 -3.65 -12.13 -13.97
C LEU A 59 -4.52 -12.45 -12.76
N ASP A 60 -4.01 -13.29 -11.85
CA ASP A 60 -4.65 -13.76 -10.63
C ASP A 60 -4.22 -12.92 -9.41
N LEU A 61 -4.74 -11.70 -9.32
CA LEU A 61 -4.37 -10.76 -8.26
C LEU A 61 -4.99 -11.20 -6.92
N GLN A 62 -4.14 -11.44 -5.92
CA GLN A 62 -4.52 -11.95 -4.60
C GLN A 62 -4.11 -10.97 -3.51
N GLY A 63 -5.09 -10.41 -2.80
CA GLY A 63 -4.92 -9.44 -1.71
C GLY A 63 -5.24 -7.99 -2.10
N PRO A 64 -4.93 -6.99 -1.25
CA PRO A 64 -5.18 -5.59 -1.55
C PRO A 64 -4.16 -5.04 -2.58
N LEU A 65 -4.65 -4.22 -3.50
CA LEU A 65 -3.83 -3.43 -4.42
C LEU A 65 -3.32 -2.17 -3.71
N VAL A 66 -2.00 -2.02 -3.62
CA VAL A 66 -1.31 -0.94 -2.89
C VAL A 66 -0.25 -0.25 -3.74
N GLU A 67 0.08 1.00 -3.43
CA GLU A 67 1.21 1.71 -4.05
C GLU A 67 2.56 1.13 -3.58
N GLU A 68 2.63 0.79 -2.29
CA GLU A 68 3.81 0.24 -1.64
C GLU A 68 3.37 -0.79 -0.58
N THR A 69 4.16 -1.84 -0.40
CA THR A 69 3.89 -2.86 0.63
C THR A 69 4.13 -2.26 2.02
N PRO A 70 3.14 -2.20 2.92
CA PRO A 70 3.35 -1.66 4.25
C PRO A 70 4.28 -2.52 5.10
N GLY A 71 5.06 -1.87 5.97
CA GLY A 71 6.00 -2.54 6.88
C GLY A 71 7.38 -2.81 6.27
N GLY A 72 8.32 -3.27 7.10
CA GLY A 72 9.68 -3.59 6.70
C GLY A 72 9.87 -5.06 6.32
N VAL A 73 11.09 -5.39 5.87
CA VAL A 73 11.48 -6.76 5.50
C VAL A 73 11.30 -7.74 6.67
N ARG A 74 11.55 -7.29 7.91
CA ARG A 74 11.38 -8.13 9.11
C ARG A 74 9.92 -8.48 9.35
N GLU A 75 9.04 -7.49 9.31
CA GLU A 75 7.60 -7.68 9.51
C GLU A 75 7.03 -8.60 8.43
N ALA A 76 7.45 -8.45 7.18
CA ALA A 76 7.05 -9.33 6.09
C ALA A 76 7.52 -10.77 6.31
N VAL A 77 8.74 -10.99 6.81
CA VAL A 77 9.24 -12.33 7.14
C VAL A 77 8.48 -12.94 8.33
N LEU A 78 8.19 -12.15 9.37
CA LEU A 78 7.43 -12.60 10.54
C LEU A 78 5.99 -12.99 10.18
N ALA A 79 5.30 -12.17 9.37
CA ALA A 79 3.96 -12.47 8.88
C ALA A 79 3.92 -13.78 8.06
N ASN A 80 4.97 -14.04 7.27
CA ASN A 80 5.09 -15.30 6.54
C ASN A 80 5.32 -16.52 7.45
N VAL A 81 6.03 -16.36 8.57
CA VAL A 81 6.30 -17.45 9.53
C VAL A 81 5.10 -17.73 10.44
N SER A 82 4.28 -16.72 10.75
CA SER A 82 3.05 -16.89 11.54
C SER A 82 1.90 -17.53 10.75
N GLY A 83 2.07 -17.73 9.43
CA GLY A 83 1.00 -18.18 8.54
C GLY A 83 0.03 -17.06 8.14
N GLU A 84 0.23 -15.84 8.64
CA GLU A 84 -0.49 -14.64 8.23
C GLU A 84 0.13 -14.05 6.96
N VAL A 85 0.07 -14.80 5.86
CA VAL A 85 0.56 -14.29 4.57
C VAL A 85 -0.40 -13.21 4.07
N LYS A 86 -0.23 -11.97 4.51
CA LYS A 86 -0.84 -10.80 3.86
C LYS A 86 -0.13 -10.57 2.55
N LYS A 87 -0.59 -11.24 1.48
CA LYS A 87 -0.14 -10.95 0.11
C LYS A 87 -0.64 -9.56 -0.25
N ASN A 88 0.26 -8.60 -0.43
CA ASN A 88 -0.06 -7.31 -1.03
C ASN A 88 0.28 -7.36 -2.52
N VAL A 89 -0.57 -6.77 -3.36
CA VAL A 89 -0.31 -6.63 -4.79
C VAL A 89 0.15 -5.20 -5.03
N GLN A 90 1.38 -4.99 -5.46
CA GLN A 90 1.86 -3.64 -5.76
C GLN A 90 1.42 -3.21 -7.15
N LEU A 91 0.86 -2.01 -7.26
CA LEU A 91 0.40 -1.45 -8.53
C LEU A 91 1.54 -1.41 -9.57
N ARG A 92 2.74 -0.98 -9.16
CA ARG A 92 3.92 -0.94 -10.05
C ARG A 92 4.23 -2.29 -10.71
N ASP A 93 4.09 -3.38 -9.95
CA ASP A 93 4.40 -4.72 -10.43
C ASP A 93 3.33 -5.20 -11.42
N VAL A 94 2.06 -4.94 -11.14
CA VAL A 94 0.95 -5.22 -12.06
C VAL A 94 1.13 -4.47 -13.38
N LEU A 95 1.45 -3.17 -13.33
CA LEU A 95 1.66 -2.36 -14.51
C LEU A 95 2.89 -2.83 -15.32
N ALA A 96 3.98 -3.22 -14.64
CA ALA A 96 5.17 -3.76 -15.30
C ALA A 96 4.90 -5.09 -16.00
N VAL A 97 4.12 -5.98 -15.37
CA VAL A 97 3.69 -7.25 -15.97
C VAL A 97 2.81 -7.00 -17.19
N LEU A 98 1.79 -6.14 -17.08
CA LEU A 98 0.89 -5.83 -18.21
C LEU A 98 1.66 -5.24 -19.40
N GLU A 99 2.55 -4.28 -19.13
CA GLU A 99 3.37 -3.64 -20.17
C GLU A 99 4.31 -4.65 -20.85
N THR A 100 5.03 -5.45 -20.07
CA THR A 100 6.01 -6.40 -20.61
C THR A 100 5.32 -7.54 -21.36
N ALA A 101 4.26 -8.11 -20.78
CA ALA A 101 3.50 -9.19 -21.40
C ALA A 101 2.77 -8.74 -22.68
N SER A 102 2.41 -7.46 -22.80
CA SER A 102 1.84 -6.93 -24.03
C SER A 102 2.83 -7.02 -25.22
N LYS A 103 4.14 -6.88 -24.94
CA LYS A 103 5.22 -6.93 -25.95
C LYS A 103 5.84 -8.32 -26.11
N ASP A 104 5.61 -9.23 -25.17
CA ASP A 104 6.18 -10.58 -25.20
C ASP A 104 5.51 -11.45 -26.28
N LYS A 105 6.29 -11.88 -27.27
CA LYS A 105 5.83 -12.75 -28.37
C LYS A 105 5.33 -14.12 -27.91
N ASN A 106 5.76 -14.60 -26.75
CA ASN A 106 5.32 -15.89 -26.23
C ASN A 106 3.95 -15.82 -25.57
N ILE A 107 3.52 -14.61 -25.16
CA ILE A 107 2.20 -14.38 -24.58
C ILE A 107 1.19 -14.13 -25.70
N GLY A 108 0.24 -15.05 -25.87
CA GLY A 108 -0.80 -14.97 -26.91
C GLY A 108 -2.14 -14.37 -26.46
N SER A 109 -2.45 -14.45 -25.17
CA SER A 109 -3.71 -13.97 -24.58
C SER A 109 -3.55 -13.73 -23.08
N MET A 110 -4.58 -13.17 -22.44
CA MET A 110 -4.64 -12.98 -21.00
C MET A 110 -5.98 -13.46 -20.44
N VAL A 111 -5.95 -14.07 -19.25
CA VAL A 111 -7.12 -14.35 -18.42
C VAL A 111 -7.01 -13.53 -17.13
N ILE A 112 -8.06 -12.81 -16.78
CA ILE A 112 -8.16 -12.00 -15.56
C ILE A 112 -8.99 -12.76 -14.53
N LEU A 113 -8.44 -12.98 -13.34
CA LEU A 113 -9.11 -13.64 -12.21
C LEU A 113 -8.99 -12.73 -10.97
N LEU A 114 -10.12 -12.22 -10.48
CA LEU A 114 -10.13 -11.17 -9.44
C LEU A 114 -10.89 -11.56 -8.17
N ASP A 115 -11.33 -12.81 -8.04
CA ASP A 115 -12.08 -13.28 -6.86
C ASP A 115 -11.33 -12.98 -5.54
N GLU A 116 -10.00 -13.10 -5.58
CA GLU A 116 -9.11 -12.88 -4.44
C GLU A 116 -8.57 -11.44 -4.32
N LEU A 117 -9.00 -10.52 -5.19
CA LEU A 117 -8.64 -9.10 -5.10
C LEU A 117 -9.47 -8.44 -3.98
N GLN A 118 -8.82 -8.16 -2.85
CA GLN A 118 -9.49 -7.71 -1.61
C GLN A 118 -9.68 -6.18 -1.55
N GLY A 119 -9.02 -5.41 -2.42
CA GLY A 119 -9.08 -3.96 -2.36
C GLY A 119 -8.27 -3.23 -3.42
N GLY A 120 -8.28 -1.90 -3.31
CA GLY A 120 -7.66 -0.97 -4.24
C GLY A 120 -8.52 0.30 -4.34
N GLY A 121 -7.88 1.47 -4.35
CA GLY A 121 -8.61 2.70 -4.62
C GLY A 121 -8.96 2.82 -6.11
N LEU A 122 -9.93 3.70 -6.41
CA LEU A 122 -10.51 3.79 -7.74
C LEU A 122 -9.48 4.21 -8.81
N ALA A 123 -8.57 5.14 -8.48
CA ALA A 123 -7.51 5.57 -9.39
C ALA A 123 -6.54 4.42 -9.72
N SER A 124 -6.06 3.69 -8.72
CA SER A 124 -5.17 2.54 -8.94
C SER A 124 -5.84 1.45 -9.79
N LEU A 125 -7.13 1.15 -9.55
CA LEU A 125 -7.87 0.18 -10.35
C LEU A 125 -8.08 0.64 -11.79
N ARG A 126 -8.31 1.95 -12.01
CA ARG A 126 -8.36 2.55 -13.35
C ARG A 126 -7.02 2.44 -14.08
N GLU A 127 -5.90 2.54 -13.38
CA GLU A 127 -4.58 2.31 -13.99
C GLU A 127 -4.37 0.85 -14.41
N VAL A 128 -4.79 -0.11 -13.59
CA VAL A 128 -4.80 -1.54 -13.98
C VAL A 128 -5.71 -1.75 -15.18
N ALA A 129 -6.92 -1.19 -15.16
CA ALA A 129 -7.89 -1.25 -16.26
C ALA A 129 -7.31 -0.67 -17.56
N ALA A 130 -6.61 0.47 -17.50
CA ALA A 130 -5.92 1.06 -18.65
C ALA A 130 -4.75 0.19 -19.14
N GLY A 131 -4.04 -0.49 -18.24
CA GLY A 131 -3.04 -1.50 -18.59
C GLY A 131 -3.64 -2.70 -19.34
N VAL A 132 -4.81 -3.19 -18.90
CA VAL A 132 -5.57 -4.23 -19.60
C VAL A 132 -5.99 -3.76 -20.99
N GLU A 133 -6.49 -2.52 -21.12
CA GLU A 133 -6.86 -1.95 -22.42
C GLU A 133 -5.66 -1.84 -23.37
N ARG A 134 -4.49 -1.42 -22.88
CA ARG A 134 -3.24 -1.39 -23.66
C ARG A 134 -2.81 -2.79 -24.10
N PHE A 135 -2.88 -3.77 -23.21
CA PHE A 135 -2.60 -5.17 -23.57
C PHE A 135 -3.54 -5.64 -24.69
N ARG A 136 -4.85 -5.39 -24.56
CA ARG A 136 -5.86 -5.73 -25.57
C ARG A 136 -5.62 -5.02 -26.91
N ALA A 137 -5.16 -3.77 -26.88
CA ALA A 137 -4.87 -2.98 -28.08
C ALA A 137 -3.74 -3.57 -28.94
N THR A 138 -2.91 -4.47 -28.40
CA THR A 138 -1.91 -5.22 -29.19
C THR A 138 -2.51 -6.32 -30.06
N GLY A 139 -3.83 -6.53 -30.00
CA GLY A 139 -4.55 -7.59 -30.72
C GLY A 139 -4.63 -8.91 -29.95
N LYS A 140 -3.97 -9.03 -28.80
CA LYS A 140 -4.05 -10.18 -27.91
C LYS A 140 -5.39 -10.18 -27.18
N LYS A 141 -6.07 -11.33 -27.17
CA LYS A 141 -7.39 -11.47 -26.54
C LYS A 141 -7.31 -11.49 -25.02
N VAL A 142 -8.26 -10.83 -24.37
CA VAL A 142 -8.41 -10.77 -22.92
C VAL A 142 -9.76 -11.35 -22.50
N THR A 143 -9.74 -12.35 -21.62
CA THR A 143 -10.95 -12.95 -21.03
C THR A 143 -10.94 -12.71 -19.52
N ALA A 144 -12.02 -12.16 -18.95
CA ALA A 144 -12.21 -12.10 -17.50
C ALA A 144 -13.15 -13.22 -17.05
N TRP A 145 -12.86 -13.82 -15.91
CA TRP A 145 -13.78 -14.76 -15.25
C TRP A 145 -13.76 -14.53 -13.74
N GLY A 146 -14.92 -14.70 -13.10
CA GLY A 146 -15.07 -14.62 -11.66
C GLY A 146 -16.24 -15.46 -11.17
N SER A 147 -16.16 -15.91 -9.92
CA SER A 147 -17.29 -16.50 -9.22
C SER A 147 -18.38 -15.47 -8.95
N SER A 148 -17.99 -14.24 -8.64
CA SER A 148 -18.82 -13.03 -8.56
C SER A 148 -17.91 -11.82 -8.82
N TYR A 149 -18.50 -10.68 -9.15
CA TYR A 149 -17.76 -9.42 -9.21
C TYR A 149 -18.39 -8.39 -8.29
N ASN A 150 -17.62 -7.88 -7.34
CA ASN A 150 -17.94 -6.60 -6.72
C ASN A 150 -17.57 -5.44 -7.65
N GLN A 151 -18.05 -4.24 -7.32
CA GLN A 151 -17.78 -2.99 -8.05
C GLN A 151 -16.29 -2.77 -8.39
N ARG A 152 -15.38 -3.06 -7.46
CA ARG A 152 -13.93 -2.84 -7.67
C ARG A 152 -13.35 -3.83 -8.69
N GLN A 153 -13.66 -5.10 -8.52
CA GLN A 153 -13.23 -6.17 -9.44
C GLN A 153 -13.80 -5.95 -10.84
N TYR A 154 -15.08 -5.56 -10.90
CA TYR A 154 -15.79 -5.41 -12.15
C TYR A 154 -15.25 -4.24 -13.01
N LEU A 155 -14.73 -3.17 -12.40
CA LEU A 155 -14.09 -2.08 -13.14
C LEU A 155 -12.95 -2.57 -14.05
N VAL A 156 -12.14 -3.48 -13.55
CA VAL A 156 -11.02 -4.08 -14.30
C VAL A 156 -11.54 -5.14 -15.26
N ALA A 157 -12.42 -6.03 -14.79
CA ALA A 157 -12.99 -7.11 -15.60
C ALA A 157 -13.74 -6.57 -16.84
N ALA A 158 -14.46 -5.47 -16.71
CA ALA A 158 -15.22 -4.84 -17.80
C ALA A 158 -14.33 -4.43 -18.99
N LYS A 159 -13.01 -4.30 -18.80
CA LYS A 159 -12.04 -4.01 -19.88
C LYS A 159 -11.62 -5.25 -20.69
N ALA A 160 -12.04 -6.45 -20.31
CA ALA A 160 -11.79 -7.64 -21.13
C ALA A 160 -12.56 -7.60 -22.46
N ASP A 161 -12.14 -8.39 -23.46
CA ASP A 161 -12.95 -8.64 -24.66
C ASP A 161 -14.22 -9.43 -24.31
N GLU A 162 -14.08 -10.37 -23.37
CA GLU A 162 -15.14 -11.26 -22.88
C GLU A 162 -15.10 -11.33 -21.36
N VAL A 163 -16.25 -11.16 -20.71
CA VAL A 163 -16.45 -11.25 -19.26
C VAL A 163 -17.37 -12.42 -18.97
N PHE A 164 -16.85 -13.46 -18.35
CA PHE A 164 -17.62 -14.61 -17.90
C PHE A 164 -17.85 -14.56 -16.39
N LEU A 165 -18.95 -15.17 -15.97
CA LEU A 165 -19.39 -15.23 -14.58
C LEU A 165 -19.84 -16.65 -14.25
N HIS A 166 -19.62 -17.11 -13.03
CA HIS A 166 -20.19 -18.38 -12.59
C HIS A 166 -21.73 -18.33 -12.60
N PRO A 167 -22.47 -19.40 -12.97
CA PRO A 167 -23.93 -19.37 -13.02
C PRO A 167 -24.63 -18.95 -11.72
N MET A 168 -24.03 -19.27 -10.56
CA MET A 168 -24.52 -18.84 -9.23
C MET A 168 -23.98 -17.48 -8.75
N GLY A 169 -23.23 -16.78 -9.59
CA GLY A 169 -22.57 -15.52 -9.27
C GLY A 169 -23.44 -14.29 -9.54
N GLY A 170 -22.87 -13.11 -9.32
CA GLY A 170 -23.49 -11.84 -9.71
C GLY A 170 -22.47 -10.72 -9.89
N VAL A 171 -22.86 -9.67 -10.61
CA VAL A 171 -22.17 -8.38 -10.62
C VAL A 171 -22.89 -7.42 -9.67
N MET A 172 -22.22 -6.98 -8.60
CA MET A 172 -22.79 -6.10 -7.58
C MET A 172 -22.18 -4.70 -7.66
N LEU A 173 -23.00 -3.74 -8.10
CA LEU A 173 -22.66 -2.33 -8.26
C LEU A 173 -23.48 -1.51 -7.26
N GLU A 174 -22.81 -0.86 -6.30
CA GLU A 174 -23.45 -0.30 -5.09
C GLU A 174 -23.35 1.23 -5.00
N GLY A 175 -22.53 1.87 -5.83
CA GLY A 175 -22.29 3.31 -5.79
C GLY A 175 -21.17 3.74 -4.83
N PHE A 176 -21.16 5.03 -4.49
CA PHE A 176 -20.24 5.65 -3.53
C PHE A 176 -21.02 6.45 -2.47
N GLY A 177 -20.36 6.70 -1.33
CA GLY A 177 -20.96 7.27 -0.14
C GLY A 177 -21.32 6.17 0.87
N ARG A 178 -20.71 6.25 2.06
CA ARG A 178 -21.02 5.36 3.19
C ARG A 178 -21.35 6.22 4.40
N TYR A 179 -22.19 5.69 5.27
CA TYR A 179 -22.46 6.34 6.56
C TYR A 179 -21.19 6.41 7.38
N ARG A 180 -20.96 7.57 8.00
CA ARG A 180 -19.89 7.81 8.95
C ARG A 180 -20.50 7.94 10.35
N ASN A 181 -19.85 7.35 11.34
CA ASN A 181 -20.25 7.53 12.73
C ASN A 181 -19.86 8.92 13.22
N TYR A 182 -20.67 9.44 14.14
CA TYR A 182 -20.44 10.68 14.86
C TYR A 182 -20.55 10.38 16.36
N TYR A 183 -19.61 10.91 17.14
CA TYR A 183 -19.30 10.46 18.49
C TYR A 183 -19.45 11.54 19.56
N ARG A 184 -19.83 12.77 19.20
CA ARG A 184 -19.90 13.89 20.14
C ARG A 184 -20.67 13.54 21.42
N ASP A 185 -21.90 13.06 21.31
CA ASP A 185 -22.69 12.72 22.50
C ASP A 185 -22.07 11.59 23.34
N ALA A 186 -21.39 10.63 22.70
CA ALA A 186 -20.69 9.57 23.40
C ALA A 186 -19.47 10.12 24.18
N LEU A 187 -18.72 11.04 23.57
CA LEU A 187 -17.58 11.73 24.18
C LEU A 187 -18.02 12.62 25.34
N ASP A 188 -19.09 13.39 25.17
CA ASP A 188 -19.69 14.22 26.22
C ASP A 188 -20.12 13.36 27.42
N LYS A 189 -20.73 12.19 27.18
CA LYS A 189 -21.13 11.23 28.24
C LYS A 189 -19.94 10.74 29.06
N VAL A 190 -18.82 10.39 28.41
CA VAL A 190 -17.61 9.95 29.13
C VAL A 190 -16.84 11.12 29.76
N GLY A 191 -17.14 12.37 29.39
CA GLY A 191 -16.50 13.57 29.95
C GLY A 191 -15.31 14.08 29.12
N VAL A 192 -15.15 13.63 27.87
CA VAL A 192 -14.12 14.11 26.95
C VAL A 192 -14.70 15.26 26.12
N THR A 193 -14.05 16.41 26.15
CA THR A 193 -14.40 17.58 25.32
C THR A 193 -13.41 17.69 24.18
N VAL A 194 -13.88 17.71 22.92
CA VAL A 194 -13.02 17.82 21.75
C VAL A 194 -13.01 19.26 21.25
N ASN A 195 -11.90 19.98 21.46
CA ASN A 195 -11.77 21.36 21.02
C ASN A 195 -11.19 21.40 19.59
N LEU A 196 -12.00 21.82 18.62
CA LEU A 196 -11.60 21.95 17.22
C LEU A 196 -11.25 23.41 16.90
N LEU A 197 -10.03 23.63 16.42
CA LEU A 197 -9.59 24.89 15.82
C LEU A 197 -9.34 24.65 14.33
N LYS A 198 -9.88 25.49 13.45
CA LYS A 198 -9.75 25.27 12.00
C LYS A 198 -9.84 26.53 11.16
N VAL A 199 -9.33 26.43 9.94
CA VAL A 199 -9.65 27.31 8.81
C VAL A 199 -10.11 26.43 7.64
N GLY A 200 -11.28 26.76 7.11
CA GLY A 200 -11.93 26.07 6.00
C GLY A 200 -13.34 25.60 6.34
N THR A 201 -14.34 26.15 5.65
CA THR A 201 -15.75 25.77 5.75
C THR A 201 -15.95 24.27 5.55
N TYR A 202 -15.32 23.70 4.51
CA TYR A 202 -15.42 22.31 4.10
C TYR A 202 -14.38 21.39 4.78
N LYS A 203 -13.53 21.90 5.68
CA LYS A 203 -12.58 21.08 6.44
C LYS A 203 -13.34 20.29 7.52
N SER A 204 -13.84 19.11 7.14
CA SER A 204 -14.80 18.31 7.91
C SER A 204 -14.21 17.05 8.58
N ALA A 205 -12.92 16.79 8.44
CA ALA A 205 -12.27 15.57 8.94
C ALA A 205 -12.53 15.32 10.44
N ALA A 206 -12.60 16.41 11.22
CA ALA A 206 -12.82 16.41 12.67
C ALA A 206 -14.31 16.40 13.11
N GLU A 207 -15.27 16.61 12.19
CA GLU A 207 -16.69 16.72 12.54
C GLU A 207 -17.26 15.53 13.31
N PRO A 208 -16.86 14.26 13.07
CA PRO A 208 -17.30 13.14 13.89
C PRO A 208 -17.06 13.27 15.38
N PHE A 209 -16.08 14.07 15.79
CA PHE A 209 -15.70 14.19 17.19
C PHE A 209 -16.37 15.38 17.88
N ILE A 210 -17.03 16.27 17.12
CA ILE A 210 -17.62 17.52 17.64
C ILE A 210 -19.11 17.70 17.28
N ALA A 211 -19.66 16.86 16.41
CA ALA A 211 -21.06 16.88 15.99
C ALA A 211 -21.69 15.49 16.07
N ASN A 212 -23.01 15.39 15.86
CA ASN A 212 -23.77 14.13 15.74
C ASN A 212 -24.26 13.85 14.31
N GLY A 213 -23.78 14.64 13.35
CA GLY A 213 -24.08 14.52 11.93
C GLY A 213 -23.22 15.51 11.15
N PRO A 214 -23.16 15.37 9.81
CA PRO A 214 -22.37 16.27 8.96
C PRO A 214 -22.95 17.68 9.01
N SER A 215 -22.07 18.68 8.95
CA SER A 215 -22.49 20.05 8.60
C SER A 215 -23.09 20.09 7.19
N GLU A 216 -23.90 21.12 6.89
CA GLU A 216 -24.46 21.30 5.54
C GLU A 216 -23.36 21.39 4.47
N ALA A 217 -22.26 22.08 4.79
CA ALA A 217 -21.10 22.19 3.91
C ALA A 217 -20.42 20.83 3.68
N ALA A 218 -20.24 20.03 4.73
CA ALA A 218 -19.68 18.68 4.59
C ALA A 218 -20.59 17.78 3.73
N ALA A 219 -21.90 17.79 3.98
CA ALA A 219 -22.87 17.01 3.21
C ALA A 219 -22.90 17.43 1.73
N GLU A 220 -22.81 18.73 1.44
CA GLU A 220 -22.72 19.26 0.07
C GLU A 220 -21.44 18.79 -0.64
N ALA A 221 -20.28 18.93 0.02
CA ALA A 221 -18.99 18.52 -0.54
C ALA A 221 -18.92 17.00 -0.78
N ASP A 222 -19.37 16.19 0.19
CA ASP A 222 -19.38 14.73 0.07
C ASP A 222 -20.31 14.27 -1.06
N ARG A 223 -21.49 14.88 -1.19
CA ARG A 223 -22.42 14.57 -2.30
C ARG A 223 -21.80 14.90 -3.66
N TYR A 224 -21.19 16.08 -3.79
CA TYR A 224 -20.55 16.49 -5.04
C TYR A 224 -19.37 15.60 -5.42
N LEU A 225 -18.55 15.19 -4.43
CA LEU A 225 -17.44 14.27 -4.62
C LEU A 225 -17.93 12.89 -5.04
N ASN A 226 -18.83 12.28 -4.26
CA ASN A 226 -19.32 10.92 -4.49
C ASN A 226 -20.04 10.80 -5.84
N ASN A 227 -20.85 11.78 -6.23
CA ASN A 227 -21.49 11.81 -7.54
C ASN A 227 -20.45 11.87 -8.66
N GLY A 228 -19.41 12.70 -8.53
CA GLY A 228 -18.33 12.78 -9.53
C GLY A 228 -17.55 11.47 -9.68
N LEU A 229 -17.23 10.80 -8.56
CA LEU A 229 -16.59 9.47 -8.57
C LEU A 229 -17.51 8.43 -9.21
N TRP A 230 -18.81 8.47 -8.90
CA TRP A 230 -19.78 7.53 -9.43
C TRP A 230 -19.98 7.69 -10.94
N THR A 231 -20.15 8.92 -11.42
CA THR A 231 -20.22 9.22 -12.85
C THR A 231 -18.96 8.76 -13.58
N THR A 232 -17.78 8.96 -12.99
CA THR A 232 -16.52 8.48 -13.56
C THR A 232 -16.51 6.95 -13.70
N TYR A 233 -16.94 6.23 -12.65
CA TYR A 233 -17.04 4.78 -12.65
C TYR A 233 -18.05 4.26 -13.69
N THR A 234 -19.28 4.79 -13.69
CA THR A 234 -20.35 4.29 -14.56
C THR A 234 -20.02 4.56 -16.03
N THR A 235 -19.49 5.74 -16.35
CA THR A 235 -19.04 6.09 -17.71
C THR A 235 -18.00 5.10 -18.23
N ASP A 236 -17.02 4.75 -17.38
CA ASP A 236 -15.96 3.80 -17.73
C ASP A 236 -16.50 2.41 -18.06
N VAL A 237 -17.43 1.92 -17.23
CA VAL A 237 -18.03 0.59 -17.36
C VAL A 237 -19.01 0.55 -18.53
N GLU A 238 -19.89 1.54 -18.66
CA GLU A 238 -20.86 1.64 -19.77
C GLU A 238 -20.13 1.71 -21.11
N LYS A 239 -19.07 2.52 -21.21
CA LYS A 239 -18.23 2.57 -22.41
C LYS A 239 -17.56 1.23 -22.71
N ALA A 240 -17.00 0.57 -21.70
CA ALA A 240 -16.29 -0.69 -21.89
C ALA A 240 -17.23 -1.82 -22.32
N ARG A 241 -18.44 -1.86 -21.76
CA ARG A 241 -19.48 -2.86 -22.04
C ARG A 241 -20.43 -2.45 -23.18
N LYS A 242 -20.21 -1.28 -23.79
CA LYS A 242 -21.03 -0.71 -24.88
C LYS A 242 -22.50 -0.57 -24.49
N LEU A 243 -22.76 -0.18 -23.24
CA LEU A 243 -24.10 0.10 -22.73
C LEU A 243 -24.49 1.55 -23.07
N PRO A 244 -25.79 1.84 -23.21
CA PRO A 244 -26.27 3.22 -23.27
C PRO A 244 -25.84 4.02 -22.04
N ALA A 245 -25.62 5.32 -22.21
CA ALA A 245 -25.31 6.19 -21.09
C ALA A 245 -26.44 6.18 -20.05
N GLY A 246 -26.10 5.96 -18.77
CA GLY A 246 -27.05 5.87 -17.67
C GLY A 246 -27.72 4.51 -17.49
N ALA A 247 -27.38 3.51 -18.31
CA ALA A 247 -27.94 2.16 -18.20
C ALA A 247 -27.66 1.51 -16.82
N ILE A 248 -26.52 1.79 -16.20
CA ILE A 248 -26.20 1.25 -14.87
C ILE A 248 -27.15 1.84 -13.82
N MET A 249 -27.40 3.15 -13.85
CA MET A 249 -28.34 3.79 -12.93
C MET A 249 -29.76 3.25 -13.10
N GLN A 250 -30.23 3.16 -14.34
CA GLN A 250 -31.54 2.59 -14.65
C GLN A 250 -31.68 1.15 -14.13
N SER A 251 -30.61 0.36 -14.25
CA SER A 251 -30.59 -1.02 -13.75
C SER A 251 -30.62 -1.10 -12.22
N ILE A 252 -29.93 -0.19 -11.53
CA ILE A 252 -29.95 -0.09 -10.06
C ILE A 252 -31.34 0.32 -9.57
N ASP A 253 -31.94 1.35 -10.18
CA ASP A 253 -33.28 1.83 -9.82
C ASP A 253 -34.36 0.76 -10.02
N ALA A 254 -34.22 -0.05 -11.06
CA ALA A 254 -35.12 -1.15 -11.38
C ALA A 254 -34.74 -2.50 -10.72
N LEU A 255 -33.68 -2.55 -9.90
CA LEU A 255 -33.06 -3.80 -9.46
C LEU A 255 -34.02 -4.78 -8.78
N PRO A 256 -34.95 -4.37 -7.89
CA PRO A 256 -35.91 -5.31 -7.29
C PRO A 256 -36.84 -5.96 -8.32
N ALA A 257 -37.28 -5.20 -9.33
CA ALA A 257 -38.13 -5.71 -10.39
C ALA A 257 -37.35 -6.64 -11.34
N LEU A 258 -36.13 -6.26 -11.70
CA LEU A 258 -35.23 -7.08 -12.52
C LEU A 258 -34.87 -8.40 -11.80
N MET A 259 -34.64 -8.37 -10.49
CA MET A 259 -34.40 -9.56 -9.67
C MET A 259 -35.59 -10.51 -9.70
N THR A 260 -36.80 -9.96 -9.57
CA THR A 260 -38.03 -10.75 -9.63
C THR A 260 -38.22 -11.37 -11.01
N ALA A 261 -38.00 -10.60 -12.08
CA ALA A 261 -38.08 -11.08 -13.46
C ALA A 261 -37.03 -12.16 -13.79
N ALA A 262 -35.86 -12.10 -13.15
CA ALA A 262 -34.82 -13.13 -13.23
C ALA A 262 -35.07 -14.34 -12.31
N GLY A 263 -36.17 -14.37 -11.54
CA GLY A 263 -36.48 -15.47 -10.62
C GLY A 263 -35.51 -15.59 -9.44
N GLY A 264 -34.88 -14.48 -9.04
CA GLY A 264 -33.85 -14.47 -7.99
C GLY A 264 -32.44 -14.87 -8.46
N ASP A 265 -32.24 -15.13 -9.76
CA ASP A 265 -30.95 -15.51 -10.34
C ASP A 265 -30.12 -14.26 -10.71
N LEU A 266 -29.10 -13.98 -9.88
CA LEU A 266 -28.16 -12.88 -10.09
C LEU A 266 -27.26 -13.07 -11.32
N GLY A 267 -26.94 -14.31 -11.69
CA GLY A 267 -26.13 -14.63 -12.85
C GLY A 267 -26.90 -14.31 -14.13
N LYS A 268 -28.14 -14.78 -14.19
CA LYS A 268 -29.10 -14.46 -15.25
C LYS A 268 -29.32 -12.96 -15.35
N LEU A 269 -29.55 -12.26 -14.23
CA LEU A 269 -29.72 -10.81 -14.23
C LEU A 269 -28.49 -10.10 -14.81
N SER A 270 -27.29 -10.51 -14.40
CA SER A 270 -26.03 -9.92 -14.90
C SER A 270 -25.85 -10.13 -16.41
N LEU A 271 -26.26 -11.29 -16.93
CA LEU A 271 -26.23 -11.61 -18.35
C LEU A 271 -27.29 -10.81 -19.14
N ASP A 272 -28.53 -10.78 -18.66
CA ASP A 272 -29.65 -10.09 -19.30
C ASP A 272 -29.40 -8.55 -19.34
N ALA A 273 -28.75 -8.01 -18.31
CA ALA A 273 -28.28 -6.62 -18.24
C ALA A 273 -27.01 -6.34 -19.09
N LYS A 274 -26.47 -7.35 -19.80
CA LYS A 274 -25.27 -7.27 -20.63
C LYS A 274 -24.01 -6.83 -19.87
N LEU A 275 -24.00 -7.03 -18.55
CA LEU A 275 -22.80 -6.82 -17.74
C LEU A 275 -21.78 -7.93 -18.04
N VAL A 276 -22.24 -9.16 -18.28
CA VAL A 276 -21.37 -10.29 -18.64
C VAL A 276 -21.74 -10.85 -20.01
N ASP A 277 -20.80 -11.52 -20.66
CA ASP A 277 -20.94 -12.12 -21.99
C ASP A 277 -21.40 -13.58 -21.94
N GLY A 278 -21.33 -14.22 -20.77
CA GLY A 278 -21.81 -15.58 -20.60
C GLY A 278 -21.63 -16.10 -19.18
N LEU A 279 -22.42 -17.13 -18.87
CA LEU A 279 -22.29 -17.89 -17.63
C LEU A 279 -21.45 -19.13 -17.90
N LYS A 280 -20.37 -19.30 -17.13
CA LYS A 280 -19.43 -20.43 -17.26
C LYS A 280 -18.94 -20.91 -15.90
N THR A 281 -18.95 -22.21 -15.68
CA THR A 281 -18.20 -22.81 -14.57
C THR A 281 -16.69 -22.72 -14.83
N ARG A 282 -15.88 -22.99 -13.80
CA ARG A 282 -14.42 -22.91 -13.90
C ARG A 282 -13.83 -23.97 -14.85
N ASP A 283 -14.44 -25.14 -14.94
CA ASP A 283 -14.07 -26.18 -15.90
C ASP A 283 -14.49 -25.81 -17.33
N GLU A 284 -15.65 -25.19 -17.54
CA GLU A 284 -16.05 -24.67 -18.86
C GLU A 284 -15.12 -23.54 -19.34
N LEU A 285 -14.70 -22.64 -18.44
CA LEU A 285 -13.66 -21.65 -18.75
C LEU A 285 -12.36 -22.34 -19.18
N ARG A 286 -11.93 -23.36 -18.45
CA ARG A 286 -10.70 -24.11 -18.75
C ARG A 286 -10.78 -24.72 -20.14
N GLN A 287 -11.88 -25.39 -20.46
CA GLN A 287 -12.12 -25.98 -21.78
C GLN A 287 -12.15 -24.92 -22.88
N PHE A 288 -12.81 -23.78 -22.63
CA PHE A 288 -12.85 -22.65 -23.55
C PHE A 288 -11.45 -22.10 -23.86
N MET A 289 -10.61 -21.91 -22.84
CA MET A 289 -9.24 -21.44 -23.01
C MET A 289 -8.34 -22.48 -23.70
N MET A 290 -8.55 -23.77 -23.44
CA MET A 290 -7.84 -24.87 -24.12
C MET A 290 -8.20 -24.95 -25.61
N ALA A 291 -9.45 -24.70 -25.97
CA ALA A 291 -9.92 -24.72 -27.35
C ALA A 291 -9.38 -23.53 -28.16
N ARG A 292 -9.25 -22.36 -27.53
CA ARG A 292 -8.72 -21.14 -28.17
C ARG A 292 -7.19 -21.09 -28.22
N GLY A 293 -6.53 -21.60 -27.18
CA GLY A 293 -5.10 -21.49 -26.98
C GLY A 293 -4.34 -22.78 -27.27
N ALA A 294 -3.16 -22.89 -26.66
CA ALA A 294 -2.42 -24.14 -26.61
C ALA A 294 -2.69 -24.88 -25.29
N LYS A 295 -2.57 -26.20 -25.28
CA LYS A 295 -2.62 -27.00 -24.05
C LYS A 295 -1.27 -26.96 -23.33
N ASN A 296 -1.29 -27.15 -22.02
CA ASN A 296 -0.09 -27.46 -21.24
C ASN A 296 0.48 -28.84 -21.66
N THR A 297 1.67 -29.17 -21.18
CA THR A 297 2.37 -30.42 -21.56
C THR A 297 1.57 -31.67 -21.23
N GLU A 298 0.81 -31.65 -20.12
CA GLU A 298 -0.03 -32.78 -19.68
C GLU A 298 -1.36 -32.89 -20.44
N GLY A 299 -1.75 -31.86 -21.20
CA GLY A 299 -3.03 -31.81 -21.89
C GLY A 299 -4.25 -31.58 -20.99
N THR A 300 -4.06 -31.41 -19.68
CA THR A 300 -5.09 -31.27 -18.64
C THR A 300 -5.60 -29.83 -18.48
N ASN A 301 -4.83 -28.85 -18.97
CA ASN A 301 -5.15 -27.43 -18.83
C ASN A 301 -4.66 -26.63 -20.06
N PHE A 302 -5.05 -25.36 -20.17
CA PHE A 302 -4.45 -24.45 -21.14
C PHE A 302 -3.04 -24.05 -20.68
N ARG A 303 -2.19 -23.75 -21.66
CA ARG A 303 -0.82 -23.29 -21.43
C ARG A 303 -0.87 -21.90 -20.80
N GLN A 304 -0.34 -21.78 -19.59
CA GLN A 304 -0.45 -20.55 -18.81
C GLN A 304 0.80 -20.25 -18.01
N VAL A 305 0.95 -18.97 -17.66
CA VAL A 305 1.87 -18.46 -16.64
C VAL A 305 1.06 -17.54 -15.73
N ASN A 306 1.12 -17.74 -14.42
CA ASN A 306 0.41 -16.88 -13.46
C ASN A 306 1.16 -15.55 -13.28
N TYR A 307 0.51 -14.61 -12.59
CA TYR A 307 1.03 -13.26 -12.40
C TYR A 307 2.39 -13.27 -11.67
N ALA A 308 2.49 -14.02 -10.56
CA ALA A 308 3.70 -14.05 -9.74
C ALA A 308 4.90 -14.67 -10.48
N ASP A 309 4.67 -15.76 -11.21
CA ASP A 309 5.69 -16.44 -12.01
C ASP A 309 6.13 -15.60 -13.21
N TYR A 310 5.24 -14.76 -13.77
CA TYR A 310 5.61 -13.81 -14.81
C TYR A 310 6.41 -12.63 -14.24
N LEU A 311 5.98 -12.08 -13.10
CA LEU A 311 6.69 -11.03 -12.38
C LEU A 311 8.13 -11.44 -12.04
N ALA A 312 8.34 -12.67 -11.56
CA ALA A 312 9.67 -13.21 -11.26
C ALA A 312 10.61 -13.33 -12.47
N ARG A 313 10.09 -13.21 -13.71
CA ARG A 313 10.88 -13.22 -14.95
C ARG A 313 11.34 -11.83 -15.37
N LEU A 314 10.72 -10.77 -14.84
CA LEU A 314 11.08 -9.40 -15.19
C LEU A 314 12.51 -9.13 -14.70
N ARG A 315 13.38 -8.71 -15.62
CA ARG A 315 14.76 -8.36 -15.29
C ARG A 315 14.88 -6.84 -15.19
N PRO A 316 15.23 -6.29 -14.03
CA PRO A 316 15.46 -4.86 -13.90
C PRO A 316 16.66 -4.43 -14.76
N VAL A 317 16.52 -3.29 -15.43
CA VAL A 317 17.62 -2.67 -16.17
C VAL A 317 18.44 -1.82 -15.20
N HIS A 318 19.74 -2.11 -15.08
CA HIS A 318 20.62 -1.46 -14.10
C HIS A 318 21.53 -0.36 -14.66
N ILE A 319 21.66 -0.26 -16.00
CA ILE A 319 22.61 0.64 -16.66
C ILE A 319 21.85 1.69 -17.46
N GLY A 320 22.25 2.95 -17.32
CA GLY A 320 21.73 4.08 -18.11
C GLY A 320 20.99 5.12 -17.27
N ASP A 321 20.68 6.24 -17.93
CA ASP A 321 19.95 7.37 -17.36
C ASP A 321 18.53 6.95 -16.94
N ALA A 322 18.06 7.52 -15.84
CA ALA A 322 16.84 7.10 -15.18
C ALA A 322 15.91 8.25 -14.79
N VAL A 323 14.63 7.92 -14.73
CA VAL A 323 13.63 8.64 -13.94
C VAL A 323 13.58 7.99 -12.55
N GLY A 324 13.86 8.78 -11.52
CA GLY A 324 13.76 8.36 -10.12
C GLY A 324 12.33 8.49 -9.63
N VAL A 325 11.79 7.46 -8.98
CA VAL A 325 10.42 7.44 -8.45
C VAL A 325 10.47 7.38 -6.94
N VAL A 326 9.89 8.38 -6.28
CA VAL A 326 9.71 8.40 -4.83
C VAL A 326 8.23 8.15 -4.55
N ILE A 327 7.92 7.11 -3.78
CA ILE A 327 6.55 6.83 -3.35
C ILE A 327 6.29 7.56 -2.03
N ALA A 328 5.21 8.33 -2.00
CA ALA A 328 4.70 9.02 -0.83
C ALA A 328 3.28 8.49 -0.58
N SER A 329 3.18 7.34 0.11
CA SER A 329 1.91 6.67 0.41
C SER A 329 1.65 6.60 1.91
N GLY A 330 0.45 7.01 2.33
CA GLY A 330 0.01 7.01 3.73
C GLY A 330 -0.03 8.41 4.37
N GLU A 331 -0.11 8.44 5.70
CA GLU A 331 -0.22 9.69 6.46
C GLU A 331 1.13 10.44 6.60
N ILE A 332 1.01 11.77 6.53
CA ILE A 332 1.89 12.89 6.88
C ILE A 332 2.55 12.91 8.27
N GLY A 333 3.67 12.24 8.54
CA GLY A 333 4.43 12.42 9.79
C GLY A 333 5.65 13.35 9.64
N ASP A 334 6.20 13.87 10.74
CA ASP A 334 7.40 14.72 10.70
C ASP A 334 8.70 13.92 10.52
N GLY A 335 8.79 12.78 11.18
CA GLY A 335 10.03 12.04 11.38
C GLY A 335 10.37 11.03 10.28
N ILE A 336 10.87 9.88 10.71
CA ILE A 336 11.13 8.72 9.85
C ILE A 336 9.92 7.80 9.99
N ALA A 337 9.39 7.31 8.87
CA ALA A 337 8.29 6.34 8.87
C ALA A 337 8.65 5.15 7.97
N ALA A 338 8.13 3.96 8.31
CA ALA A 338 8.23 2.77 7.47
C ALA A 338 7.30 2.88 6.24
N PRO A 339 7.52 2.06 5.19
CA PRO A 339 6.59 1.92 4.07
C PRO A 339 5.13 1.79 4.51
N GLY A 340 4.23 2.46 3.77
CA GLY A 340 2.81 2.62 4.13
C GLY A 340 2.52 3.81 5.07
N SER A 341 3.51 4.62 5.41
CA SER A 341 3.38 5.92 6.06
C SER A 341 4.47 6.86 5.56
N ILE A 342 4.21 8.17 5.59
CA ILE A 342 5.12 9.17 5.04
C ILE A 342 5.85 9.86 6.19
N GLY A 343 7.16 9.66 6.28
CA GLY A 343 8.00 10.40 7.21
C GLY A 343 8.63 11.61 6.52
N GLY A 344 8.35 12.81 7.00
CA GLY A 344 8.89 14.07 6.47
C GLY A 344 10.41 14.01 6.28
N LEU A 345 11.14 13.52 7.29
CA LEU A 345 12.60 13.36 7.20
C LEU A 345 13.02 12.23 6.25
N SER A 346 12.39 11.06 6.30
CA SER A 346 12.79 9.92 5.47
C SER A 346 12.50 10.13 3.99
N THR A 347 11.33 10.67 3.64
CA THR A 347 10.97 11.00 2.26
C THR A 347 11.83 12.14 1.70
N SER A 348 12.14 13.15 2.53
CA SER A 348 13.10 14.21 2.17
C SER A 348 14.48 13.65 1.81
N ARG A 349 14.96 12.64 2.53
CA ARG A 349 16.24 11.98 2.21
C ARG A 349 16.19 11.25 0.86
N LEU A 350 15.09 10.57 0.53
CA LEU A 350 14.93 9.89 -0.77
C LEU A 350 14.94 10.90 -1.93
N ILE A 351 14.26 12.04 -1.77
CA ILE A 351 14.27 13.12 -2.77
C ILE A 351 15.67 13.71 -2.91
N ARG A 352 16.36 13.94 -1.79
CA ARG A 352 17.76 14.39 -1.79
C ARG A 352 18.69 13.41 -2.51
N GLN A 353 18.56 12.11 -2.24
CA GLN A 353 19.31 11.06 -2.94
C GLN A 353 19.04 11.12 -4.44
N ALA A 354 17.77 11.23 -4.86
CA ALA A 354 17.42 11.37 -6.27
C ALA A 354 18.01 12.65 -6.91
N ARG A 355 18.09 13.75 -6.14
CA ARG A 355 18.74 15.00 -6.58
C ARG A 355 20.25 14.83 -6.75
N GLU A 356 20.91 14.09 -5.87
CA GLU A 356 22.38 13.95 -5.85
C GLU A 356 22.91 12.84 -6.77
N ASP A 357 22.08 11.84 -7.10
CA ASP A 357 22.43 10.77 -8.03
C ASP A 357 22.53 11.26 -9.48
N LYS A 358 23.73 11.18 -10.08
CA LYS A 358 23.98 11.63 -11.45
C LYS A 358 23.27 10.80 -12.53
N SER A 359 22.87 9.56 -12.26
CA SER A 359 22.11 8.71 -13.18
C SER A 359 20.63 9.11 -13.26
N ILE A 360 20.09 9.72 -12.20
CA ILE A 360 18.71 10.20 -12.17
C ILE A 360 18.64 11.58 -12.83
N LYS A 361 17.84 11.70 -13.89
CA LYS A 361 17.69 12.94 -14.67
C LYS A 361 16.38 13.68 -14.41
N ALA A 362 15.36 12.98 -13.94
CA ALA A 362 14.09 13.57 -13.47
C ALA A 362 13.53 12.75 -12.31
N VAL A 363 12.64 13.35 -11.53
CA VAL A 363 11.96 12.73 -10.39
C VAL A 363 10.46 12.69 -10.64
N VAL A 364 9.85 11.53 -10.40
CA VAL A 364 8.41 11.38 -10.23
C VAL A 364 8.10 11.17 -8.75
N LEU A 365 7.27 12.04 -8.18
CA LEU A 365 6.69 11.83 -6.86
C LEU A 365 5.32 11.18 -7.02
N ARG A 366 5.19 9.92 -6.61
CA ARG A 366 3.91 9.20 -6.61
C ARG A 366 3.22 9.40 -5.26
N VAL A 367 2.15 10.19 -5.23
CA VAL A 367 1.46 10.61 -4.01
C VAL A 367 0.15 9.84 -3.82
N ASP A 368 0.02 9.10 -2.73
CA ASP A 368 -1.24 8.51 -2.26
C ASP A 368 -1.44 8.80 -0.76
N SER A 369 -1.82 10.03 -0.44
CA SER A 369 -1.85 10.57 0.93
C SER A 369 -3.08 11.44 1.22
N PRO A 370 -3.75 11.24 2.36
CA PRO A 370 -4.77 12.16 2.87
C PRO A 370 -4.16 13.44 3.49
N GLY A 371 -2.83 13.54 3.55
CA GLY A 371 -2.10 14.59 4.25
C GLY A 371 -1.70 14.18 5.67
N GLY A 372 -1.59 15.16 6.56
CA GLY A 372 -1.17 15.02 7.96
C GLY A 372 -0.39 16.25 8.37
N SER A 373 0.78 16.09 8.98
CA SER A 373 1.61 17.18 9.47
C SER A 373 2.00 18.17 8.37
N ALA A 374 1.74 19.46 8.64
CA ALA A 374 2.18 20.57 7.81
C ALA A 374 3.72 20.70 7.78
N PHE A 375 4.39 20.48 8.93
CA PHE A 375 5.84 20.55 9.00
C PHE A 375 6.52 19.43 8.19
N GLY A 376 6.08 18.18 8.37
CA GLY A 376 6.53 17.05 7.56
C GLY A 376 6.33 17.28 6.05
N SER A 377 5.21 17.88 5.69
CA SER A 377 4.91 18.26 4.30
C SER A 377 5.84 19.36 3.77
N GLU A 378 6.19 20.35 4.59
CA GLU A 378 7.12 21.40 4.21
C GLU A 378 8.55 20.89 4.00
N LEU A 379 9.00 19.95 4.83
CA LEU A 379 10.31 19.29 4.64
C LEU A 379 10.41 18.64 3.24
N ILE A 380 9.38 17.87 2.87
CA ILE A 380 9.30 17.19 1.58
C ILE A 380 9.23 18.22 0.44
N ARG A 381 8.31 19.19 0.54
CA ARG A 381 8.12 20.24 -0.46
C ARG A 381 9.42 21.00 -0.73
N ARG A 382 10.17 21.32 0.32
CA ARG A 382 11.45 22.03 0.20
C ARG A 382 12.50 21.21 -0.56
N GLU A 383 12.60 19.90 -0.34
CA GLU A 383 13.53 19.06 -1.10
C GLU A 383 13.15 18.96 -2.58
N LEU A 384 11.85 18.96 -2.92
CA LEU A 384 11.40 19.01 -4.31
C LEU A 384 11.75 20.34 -4.98
N GLU A 385 11.56 21.47 -4.26
CA GLU A 385 11.96 22.79 -4.73
C GLU A 385 13.48 22.84 -5.01
N LEU A 386 14.30 22.33 -4.10
CA LEU A 386 15.76 22.23 -4.29
C LEU A 386 16.14 21.31 -5.46
N THR A 387 15.38 20.23 -5.68
CA THR A 387 15.59 19.32 -6.80
C THR A 387 15.35 20.01 -8.14
N ARG A 388 14.27 20.79 -8.23
CA ARG A 388 13.98 21.62 -9.42
C ARG A 388 15.03 22.70 -9.63
N ALA A 389 15.44 23.38 -8.56
CA ALA A 389 16.50 24.39 -8.62
C ALA A 389 17.85 23.81 -9.08
N ALA A 390 18.10 22.53 -8.83
CA ALA A 390 19.27 21.80 -9.34
C ALA A 390 19.14 21.37 -10.82
N GLY A 391 18.06 21.76 -11.52
CA GLY A 391 17.85 21.47 -12.93
C GLY A 391 17.23 20.09 -13.22
N LYS A 392 16.80 19.35 -12.20
CA LYS A 392 16.12 18.07 -12.37
C LYS A 392 14.60 18.27 -12.36
N PRO A 393 13.88 17.97 -13.46
CA PRO A 393 12.43 18.09 -13.49
C PRO A 393 11.77 17.21 -12.43
N VAL A 394 10.72 17.73 -11.80
CA VAL A 394 9.88 17.03 -10.82
C VAL A 394 8.46 16.95 -11.38
N VAL A 395 7.93 15.74 -11.54
CA VAL A 395 6.54 15.49 -11.94
C VAL A 395 5.81 14.78 -10.80
N VAL A 396 4.64 15.27 -10.45
CA VAL A 396 3.77 14.62 -9.45
C VAL A 396 2.77 13.73 -10.17
N SER A 397 2.66 12.49 -9.72
CA SER A 397 1.60 11.55 -10.08
C SER A 397 0.74 11.33 -8.85
N MET A 398 -0.50 11.79 -8.87
CA MET A 398 -1.47 11.56 -7.80
C MET A 398 -2.17 10.22 -7.99
N GLY A 399 -2.12 9.38 -6.96
CA GLY A 399 -2.82 8.09 -6.87
C GLY A 399 -4.26 8.27 -6.41
N ASN A 400 -4.70 7.45 -5.45
CA ASN A 400 -6.10 7.47 -5.00
C ASN A 400 -6.45 8.76 -4.27
N VAL A 401 -5.54 9.25 -3.43
CA VAL A 401 -5.71 10.47 -2.65
C VAL A 401 -4.44 11.32 -2.71
N ALA A 402 -4.57 12.63 -2.91
CA ALA A 402 -3.47 13.59 -2.76
C ALA A 402 -4.05 14.89 -2.22
N ALA A 403 -4.55 14.85 -0.99
CA ALA A 403 -5.30 15.93 -0.36
C ALA A 403 -4.55 16.49 0.87
N SER A 404 -4.86 17.73 1.26
CA SER A 404 -4.26 18.40 2.41
C SER A 404 -2.73 18.42 2.28
N GLY A 405 -1.97 17.85 3.22
CA GLY A 405 -0.51 17.73 3.10
C GLY A 405 -0.05 17.02 1.82
N GLY A 406 -0.82 16.06 1.28
CA GLY A 406 -0.57 15.44 -0.02
C GLY A 406 -0.63 16.43 -1.18
N TYR A 407 -1.52 17.43 -1.12
CA TYR A 407 -1.54 18.53 -2.08
C TYR A 407 -0.39 19.52 -1.82
N TRP A 408 -0.05 19.79 -0.55
CA TRP A 408 1.07 20.66 -0.16
C TRP A 408 2.39 20.20 -0.78
N ILE A 409 2.74 18.92 -0.63
CA ILE A 409 3.98 18.36 -1.22
C ILE A 409 3.93 18.37 -2.76
N SER A 410 2.73 18.42 -3.35
CA SER A 410 2.56 18.46 -4.80
C SER A 410 2.79 19.85 -5.41
N THR A 411 2.87 20.92 -4.59
CA THR A 411 2.99 22.31 -5.08
C THR A 411 4.36 22.65 -5.67
N SER A 412 5.41 21.90 -5.33
CA SER A 412 6.79 22.16 -5.81
C SER A 412 7.20 21.20 -6.92
N SER A 413 6.40 21.16 -7.98
CA SER A 413 6.62 20.34 -9.18
C SER A 413 6.57 21.19 -10.46
N ASP A 414 7.04 20.61 -11.57
CA ASP A 414 6.89 21.15 -12.91
C ASP A 414 5.58 20.74 -13.59
N GLU A 415 4.93 19.69 -13.06
CA GLU A 415 3.62 19.22 -13.49
C GLU A 415 2.94 18.37 -12.40
N VAL A 416 1.64 18.54 -12.26
CA VAL A 416 0.76 17.72 -11.43
C VAL A 416 -0.22 16.97 -12.32
N ILE A 417 -0.12 15.64 -12.31
CA ILE A 417 -0.98 14.74 -13.06
C ILE A 417 -1.80 13.94 -12.06
N ALA A 418 -3.12 13.88 -12.27
CA ALA A 418 -4.04 13.11 -11.44
C ALA A 418 -4.91 12.21 -12.31
N ASP A 419 -5.32 11.07 -11.79
CA ASP A 419 -6.40 10.31 -12.43
C ASP A 419 -7.73 11.06 -12.25
N ALA A 420 -8.70 10.84 -13.14
CA ALA A 420 -10.02 11.47 -13.05
C ALA A 420 -10.71 11.21 -11.69
N ALA A 421 -10.44 10.05 -11.09
CA ALA A 421 -10.99 9.62 -9.82
C ALA A 421 -10.10 9.86 -8.59
N THR A 422 -8.91 10.46 -8.75
CA THR A 422 -8.09 10.91 -7.60
C THR A 422 -8.91 11.83 -6.70
N ILE A 423 -8.79 11.72 -5.38
CA ILE A 423 -9.34 12.70 -4.43
C ILE A 423 -8.22 13.66 -4.02
N THR A 424 -8.34 14.94 -4.37
CA THR A 424 -7.30 15.96 -4.10
C THR A 424 -7.91 17.27 -3.56
N GLY A 425 -7.12 18.34 -3.46
CA GLY A 425 -7.50 19.57 -2.80
C GLY A 425 -7.37 19.44 -1.28
N SER A 426 -8.45 19.70 -0.55
CA SER A 426 -8.50 19.84 0.92
C SER A 426 -7.48 20.86 1.45
N ILE A 427 -7.29 21.95 0.71
CA ILE A 427 -6.45 23.08 1.11
C ILE A 427 -7.14 23.76 2.30
N GLY A 428 -6.67 23.47 3.51
CA GLY A 428 -7.29 23.86 4.77
C GLY A 428 -6.56 23.22 5.93
N VAL A 429 -6.66 23.83 7.11
CA VAL A 429 -5.83 23.48 8.27
C VAL A 429 -6.74 23.34 9.49
N PHE A 430 -6.50 22.34 10.33
CA PHE A 430 -7.21 22.17 11.59
C PHE A 430 -6.29 21.56 12.64
N ALA A 431 -6.65 21.74 13.90
CA ALA A 431 -6.09 21.06 15.05
C ALA A 431 -7.23 20.58 15.96
N ILE A 432 -7.03 19.42 16.57
CA ILE A 432 -7.94 18.87 17.59
C ILE A 432 -7.17 18.83 18.91
N LEU A 433 -7.74 19.44 19.95
CA LEU A 433 -7.19 19.48 21.30
C LEU A 433 -8.21 18.87 22.27
N PRO A 434 -8.19 17.55 22.50
CA PRO A 434 -9.12 16.93 23.43
C PRO A 434 -8.75 17.25 24.89
N THR A 435 -9.74 17.55 25.71
CA THR A 435 -9.61 17.68 27.17
C THR A 435 -10.48 16.64 27.88
N ALA A 436 -10.01 16.19 29.03
CA ALA A 436 -10.57 15.16 29.88
C ALA A 436 -10.76 15.67 31.32
N ASP A 437 -10.87 17.00 31.49
CA ASP A 437 -11.10 17.68 32.77
C ASP A 437 -12.35 17.13 33.49
N LYS A 438 -13.44 16.90 32.75
CA LYS A 438 -14.67 16.31 33.30
C LYS A 438 -14.51 14.82 33.61
N VAL A 439 -13.58 14.12 32.94
CA VAL A 439 -13.28 12.70 33.25
C VAL A 439 -12.61 12.61 34.61
N VAL A 440 -11.56 13.41 34.83
CA VAL A 440 -10.82 13.39 36.09
C VAL A 440 -11.68 13.90 37.24
N GLU A 441 -12.54 14.89 37.01
CA GLU A 441 -13.53 15.35 37.99
C GLU A 441 -14.49 14.22 38.39
N LYS A 442 -15.07 13.50 37.41
CA LYS A 442 -15.96 12.35 37.68
C LYS A 442 -15.28 11.22 38.45
N LEU A 443 -13.97 11.05 38.26
CA LEU A 443 -13.17 10.03 38.96
C LEU A 443 -12.65 10.52 40.33
N GLY A 444 -12.92 11.76 40.73
CA GLY A 444 -12.38 12.34 41.97
C GLY A 444 -10.87 12.56 41.93
N ILE A 445 -10.28 12.66 40.74
CA ILE A 445 -8.85 12.91 40.54
C ILE A 445 -8.63 14.42 40.48
N HIS A 446 -7.86 14.93 41.44
CA HIS A 446 -7.49 16.34 41.50
C HIS A 446 -6.01 16.53 41.15
N THR A 447 -5.73 17.53 40.31
CA THR A 447 -4.36 17.91 39.91
C THR A 447 -4.09 19.34 40.37
N ALA A 448 -3.00 19.55 41.11
CA ALA A 448 -2.56 20.86 41.60
C ALA A 448 -1.08 21.10 41.30
N GLY A 449 -0.71 22.35 41.06
CA GLY A 449 0.66 22.76 40.78
C GLY A 449 0.80 24.28 40.74
N SER A 450 2.04 24.77 40.70
CA SER A 450 2.36 26.20 40.64
C SER A 450 3.28 26.47 39.45
N PRO A 451 2.73 26.50 38.22
CA PRO A 451 3.55 26.74 37.04
C PRO A 451 4.12 28.17 37.07
N THR A 452 5.36 28.33 36.62
CA THR A 452 6.04 29.63 36.57
C THR A 452 5.46 30.57 35.52
N THR A 453 4.79 30.01 34.51
CA THR A 453 4.07 30.75 33.47
C THR A 453 2.76 30.04 33.16
N TRP A 454 1.78 30.76 32.65
CA TRP A 454 0.53 30.14 32.22
C TRP A 454 0.72 29.09 31.10
N LEU A 455 1.71 29.29 30.23
CA LEU A 455 1.97 28.42 29.08
C LEU A 455 2.41 27.01 29.50
N ALA A 456 3.08 26.88 30.64
CA ALA A 456 3.58 25.60 31.14
C ALA A 456 2.46 24.57 31.43
N ASP A 457 1.22 25.04 31.59
CA ASP A 457 0.05 24.19 31.84
C ASP A 457 -1.04 24.33 30.75
N ALA A 458 -0.84 25.21 29.76
CA ALA A 458 -1.90 25.55 28.81
C ALA A 458 -2.24 24.43 27.82
N GLY A 459 -1.32 23.48 27.62
CA GLY A 459 -1.53 22.26 26.83
C GLY A 459 -1.95 21.04 27.65
N ASN A 460 -2.27 21.20 28.93
CA ASN A 460 -2.65 20.09 29.81
C ASN A 460 -4.03 19.55 29.44
N PRO A 461 -4.16 18.28 28.98
CA PRO A 461 -5.46 17.72 28.58
C PRO A 461 -6.37 17.45 29.78
N LEU A 462 -5.87 17.48 31.02
CA LEU A 462 -6.68 17.28 32.22
C LEU A 462 -7.35 18.58 32.73
N ARG A 463 -7.19 19.68 32.00
CA ARG A 463 -7.82 20.97 32.29
C ARG A 463 -8.62 21.46 31.08
N PRO A 464 -9.62 22.33 31.30
CA PRO A 464 -10.27 23.03 30.18
C PRO A 464 -9.23 23.76 29.33
N LEU A 465 -9.44 23.81 28.02
CA LEU A 465 -8.52 24.47 27.09
C LEU A 465 -8.37 25.96 27.45
N ASP A 466 -7.13 26.39 27.72
CA ASP A 466 -6.84 27.80 28.02
C ASP A 466 -7.13 28.67 26.77
N PRO A 467 -7.99 29.70 26.87
CA PRO A 467 -8.33 30.56 25.73
C PRO A 467 -7.12 31.24 25.08
N ARG A 468 -6.07 31.56 25.85
CA ARG A 468 -4.83 32.16 25.32
C ARG A 468 -4.06 31.15 24.47
N PHE A 469 -4.04 29.89 24.89
CA PHE A 469 -3.42 28.82 24.11
C PHE A 469 -4.22 28.54 22.84
N ALA A 470 -5.56 28.49 22.93
CA ALA A 470 -6.43 28.39 21.77
C ALA A 470 -6.16 29.53 20.76
N GLN A 471 -5.99 30.77 21.23
CA GLN A 471 -5.66 31.92 20.37
C GLN A 471 -4.28 31.77 19.72
N LEU A 472 -3.26 31.30 20.44
CA LEU A 472 -1.94 31.03 19.87
C LEU A 472 -2.00 29.99 18.75
N ILE A 473 -2.68 28.87 19.01
CA ILE A 473 -2.82 27.78 18.03
C ILE A 473 -3.65 28.25 16.83
N GLN A 474 -4.74 28.99 17.03
CA GLN A 474 -5.54 29.55 15.94
C GLN A 474 -4.71 30.53 15.10
N GLY A 475 -3.87 31.36 15.71
CA GLY A 475 -2.94 32.24 15.00
C GLY A 475 -1.96 31.45 14.12
N SER A 476 -1.40 30.36 14.64
CA SER A 476 -0.56 29.45 13.85
C SER A 476 -1.32 28.79 12.70
N ILE A 477 -2.57 28.35 12.92
CA ILE A 477 -3.42 27.76 11.88
C ILE A 477 -3.69 28.77 10.76
N ASN A 478 -4.01 30.02 11.12
CA ASN A 478 -4.25 31.10 10.16
C ASN A 478 -3.00 31.36 9.30
N HIS A 479 -1.82 31.38 9.92
CA HIS A 479 -0.55 31.57 9.22
C HIS A 479 -0.27 30.42 8.23
N VAL A 480 -0.37 29.17 8.69
CA VAL A 480 -0.15 27.98 7.84
C VAL A 480 -1.17 27.95 6.69
N TYR A 481 -2.42 28.36 6.92
CA TYR A 481 -3.41 28.47 5.84
C TYR A 481 -3.00 29.51 4.80
N GLY A 482 -2.55 30.69 5.22
CA GLY A 482 -2.04 31.74 4.33
C GLY A 482 -0.83 31.28 3.50
N ASP A 483 0.10 30.55 4.11
CA ASP A 483 1.22 29.92 3.40
C ASP A 483 0.73 28.87 2.39
N PHE A 484 -0.27 28.07 2.77
CA PHE A 484 -0.83 27.06 1.87
C PHE A 484 -1.42 27.71 0.62
N LEU A 485 -2.24 28.75 0.79
CA LEU A 485 -2.83 29.51 -0.33
C LEU A 485 -1.72 30.09 -1.21
N SER A 486 -0.69 30.68 -0.61
CA SER A 486 0.43 31.29 -1.33
C SER A 486 1.23 30.27 -2.14
N LEU A 487 1.53 29.10 -1.57
CA LEU A 487 2.24 28.01 -2.24
C LEU A 487 1.42 27.44 -3.40
N ALA A 488 0.14 27.16 -3.17
CA ALA A 488 -0.76 26.70 -4.21
C ALA A 488 -0.92 27.74 -5.33
N ALA A 489 -1.09 29.02 -4.98
CA ALA A 489 -1.23 30.11 -5.94
C ALA A 489 0.02 30.23 -6.83
N LYS A 490 1.21 30.21 -6.22
CA LYS A 490 2.49 30.22 -6.95
C LYS A 490 2.62 29.02 -7.87
N ALA A 491 2.32 27.82 -7.38
CA ALA A 491 2.39 26.59 -8.16
C ALA A 491 1.43 26.61 -9.36
N ARG A 492 0.23 27.15 -9.18
CA ARG A 492 -0.85 27.20 -10.20
C ARG A 492 -0.87 28.50 -11.01
N LYS A 493 0.12 29.38 -10.81
CA LYS A 493 0.27 30.66 -11.50
C LYS A 493 -0.99 31.52 -11.41
N THR A 494 -1.55 31.60 -10.21
CA THR A 494 -2.76 32.36 -9.86
C THR A 494 -2.52 33.14 -8.57
N THR A 495 -3.57 33.68 -7.93
CA THR A 495 -3.48 34.44 -6.68
C THR A 495 -4.02 33.66 -5.49
N PRO A 496 -3.59 33.97 -4.25
CA PRO A 496 -4.12 33.34 -3.03
C PRO A 496 -5.64 33.42 -2.92
N GLU A 497 -6.25 34.52 -3.35
CA GLU A 497 -7.70 34.74 -3.29
C GLU A 497 -8.45 33.77 -4.21
N LYS A 498 -7.96 33.57 -5.44
CA LYS A 498 -8.54 32.59 -6.38
C LYS A 498 -8.36 31.15 -5.92
N ILE A 499 -7.26 30.85 -5.22
CA ILE A 499 -7.12 29.54 -4.57
C ILE A 499 -8.13 29.42 -3.44
N ASP A 500 -8.32 30.47 -2.64
CA ASP A 500 -9.24 30.47 -1.50
C ASP A 500 -10.68 30.11 -1.92
N GLU A 501 -11.14 30.63 -3.05
CA GLU A 501 -12.46 30.32 -3.65
C GLU A 501 -12.70 28.82 -3.88
N VAL A 502 -11.64 28.06 -4.21
CA VAL A 502 -11.72 26.60 -4.45
C VAL A 502 -11.09 25.76 -3.33
N ALA A 503 -10.61 26.41 -2.27
CA ALA A 503 -9.96 25.82 -1.11
C ALA A 503 -10.97 25.62 0.02
N GLN A 504 -10.81 26.33 1.14
CA GLN A 504 -11.67 26.24 2.32
C GLN A 504 -11.82 24.81 2.87
N GLY A 505 -10.80 23.97 2.69
CA GLY A 505 -10.76 22.57 3.12
C GLY A 505 -11.50 21.58 2.21
N ARG A 506 -12.05 22.04 1.07
CA ARG A 506 -12.89 21.22 0.18
C ARG A 506 -12.06 20.21 -0.62
N VAL A 507 -12.55 18.98 -0.70
CA VAL A 507 -12.00 17.92 -1.56
C VAL A 507 -12.67 17.92 -2.92
N TRP A 508 -11.92 17.51 -3.94
CA TRP A 508 -12.34 17.43 -5.32
C TRP A 508 -11.91 16.10 -5.94
N THR A 509 -12.68 15.57 -6.88
CA THR A 509 -12.14 14.53 -7.79
C THR A 509 -11.05 15.13 -8.67
N GLY A 510 -10.19 14.32 -9.28
CA GLY A 510 -9.14 14.80 -10.17
C GLY A 510 -9.72 15.57 -11.35
N LEU A 511 -10.86 15.11 -11.90
CA LEU A 511 -11.58 15.83 -12.94
C LEU A 511 -12.08 17.20 -12.47
N GLN A 512 -12.72 17.26 -11.31
CA GLN A 512 -13.19 18.52 -10.71
C GLN A 512 -12.03 19.46 -10.36
N ALA A 513 -10.90 18.92 -9.91
CA ALA A 513 -9.68 19.66 -9.62
C ALA A 513 -9.06 20.23 -10.90
N LYS A 514 -9.12 19.50 -12.02
CA LYS A 514 -8.63 19.97 -13.32
C LYS A 514 -9.44 21.15 -13.83
N GLU A 515 -10.77 21.09 -13.73
CA GLU A 515 -11.68 22.20 -14.08
C GLU A 515 -11.38 23.48 -13.28
N ARG A 516 -10.87 23.32 -12.06
CA ARG A 516 -10.51 24.40 -11.12
C ARG A 516 -9.03 24.80 -11.18
N ASN A 517 -8.27 24.27 -12.13
CA ASN A 517 -6.83 24.50 -12.29
C ASN A 517 -5.98 24.13 -11.05
N LEU A 518 -6.46 23.19 -10.23
CA LEU A 518 -5.69 22.64 -9.11
C LEU A 518 -4.69 21.56 -9.56
N VAL A 519 -4.92 20.94 -10.72
CA VAL A 519 -3.99 19.99 -11.37
C VAL A 519 -3.75 20.39 -12.83
N ASP A 520 -2.59 20.03 -13.40
CA ASP A 520 -2.22 20.44 -14.75
C ASP A 520 -2.94 19.60 -15.81
N ARG A 521 -3.10 18.29 -15.58
CA ARG A 521 -3.84 17.40 -16.49
C ARG A 521 -4.36 16.14 -15.82
N ILE A 522 -5.31 15.50 -16.50
CA ILE A 522 -5.73 14.14 -16.20
C ILE A 522 -4.78 13.14 -16.86
N GLY A 523 -4.37 12.10 -16.14
CA GLY A 523 -3.48 11.05 -16.64
C GLY A 523 -3.16 10.00 -15.59
N SER A 524 -2.38 9.00 -15.99
CA SER A 524 -1.97 7.85 -15.17
C SER A 524 -0.55 7.99 -14.61
N TYR A 525 -0.06 6.98 -13.89
CA TYR A 525 1.36 6.89 -13.52
C TYR A 525 2.29 6.83 -14.74
N GLY A 526 1.93 6.08 -15.79
CA GLY A 526 2.73 5.98 -17.01
C GLY A 526 2.88 7.33 -17.72
N ASP A 527 1.83 8.15 -17.69
CA ASP A 527 1.84 9.53 -18.18
C ASP A 527 2.85 10.41 -17.44
N ALA A 528 2.98 10.24 -16.12
CA ALA A 528 3.92 10.98 -15.29
C ALA A 528 5.37 10.60 -15.60
N LEU A 529 5.65 9.29 -15.76
CA LEU A 529 6.97 8.81 -16.21
C LEU A 529 7.33 9.40 -17.59
N ALA A 530 6.39 9.36 -18.54
CA ALA A 530 6.60 9.92 -19.87
C ALA A 530 6.84 11.44 -19.84
N SER A 531 6.12 12.18 -19.01
CA SER A 531 6.35 13.62 -18.84
C SER A 531 7.73 13.91 -18.23
N ALA A 532 8.10 13.18 -17.18
CA ALA A 532 9.41 13.33 -16.53
C ALA A 532 10.56 13.04 -17.51
N ALA A 533 10.47 11.93 -18.26
CA ALA A 533 11.45 11.57 -19.28
C ALA A 533 11.55 12.63 -20.38
N LYS A 534 10.41 13.12 -20.88
CA LYS A 534 10.37 14.20 -21.89
C LYS A 534 11.04 15.48 -21.39
N ARG A 535 10.75 15.89 -20.15
CA ARG A 535 11.33 17.11 -19.54
C ARG A 535 12.83 17.00 -19.30
N ALA A 536 13.33 15.78 -19.10
CA ALA A 536 14.75 15.48 -18.97
C ALA A 536 15.44 15.15 -20.31
N ASN A 537 14.75 15.25 -21.44
CA ASN A 537 15.25 14.90 -22.77
C ASN A 537 15.78 13.45 -22.86
N LEU A 538 15.12 12.51 -22.18
CA LEU A 538 15.45 11.10 -22.25
C LEU A 538 14.82 10.45 -23.51
N GLY A 539 15.54 9.50 -24.10
CA GLY A 539 15.03 8.65 -25.19
C GLY A 539 13.98 7.65 -24.70
N ALA A 540 13.51 6.75 -25.58
CA ALA A 540 12.46 5.78 -25.23
C ALA A 540 12.92 4.71 -24.22
N ASP A 541 14.23 4.45 -24.14
CA ASP A 541 14.82 3.35 -23.35
C ASP A 541 15.37 3.81 -21.99
N TYR A 542 14.72 4.78 -21.36
CA TYR A 542 15.12 5.23 -20.02
C TYR A 542 14.78 4.19 -18.95
N ARG A 543 15.59 4.19 -17.88
CA ARG A 543 15.32 3.38 -16.70
C ARG A 543 14.29 4.04 -15.79
N VAL A 544 13.49 3.22 -15.12
CA VAL A 544 12.71 3.64 -13.96
C VAL A 544 13.38 3.06 -12.72
N THR A 545 13.78 3.93 -11.78
CA THR A 545 14.40 3.51 -10.52
C THR A 545 13.53 3.96 -9.37
N TYR A 546 13.06 3.02 -8.55
CA TYR A 546 12.34 3.34 -7.33
C TYR A 546 13.33 3.62 -6.21
N LEU A 547 13.15 4.75 -5.52
CA LEU A 547 13.97 5.14 -4.38
C LEU A 547 13.24 4.64 -3.13
N GLU A 548 13.82 3.65 -2.49
CA GLU A 548 13.31 3.02 -1.28
C GLU A 548 14.26 3.28 -0.12
N GLN A 549 13.75 3.23 1.10
CA GLN A 549 14.61 3.35 2.27
C GLN A 549 15.61 2.20 2.31
N GLU A 550 16.89 2.51 2.55
CA GLU A 550 17.91 1.48 2.65
C GLU A 550 17.59 0.54 3.82
N THR A 551 17.37 -0.72 3.49
CA THR A 551 17.26 -1.79 4.48
C THR A 551 18.62 -2.02 5.14
N SER A 552 18.63 -2.23 6.46
CA SER A 552 19.89 -2.50 7.16
C SER A 552 20.55 -3.77 6.60
N ASN A 553 21.88 -3.89 6.71
CA ASN A 553 22.59 -5.09 6.25
C ASN A 553 22.06 -6.37 6.90
N VAL A 554 21.57 -6.27 8.15
CA VAL A 554 20.91 -7.36 8.87
C VAL A 554 19.58 -7.72 8.22
N ASP A 555 18.78 -6.73 7.80
CA ASP A 555 17.50 -6.97 7.13
C ASP A 555 17.68 -7.56 5.74
N ARG A 556 18.73 -7.13 5.01
CA ARG A 556 19.13 -7.76 3.74
C ARG A 556 19.51 -9.22 3.95
N LEU A 557 20.27 -9.52 5.00
CA LEU A 557 20.64 -10.90 5.34
C LEU A 557 19.40 -11.75 5.67
N ILE A 558 18.48 -11.23 6.51
CA ILE A 558 17.22 -11.88 6.86
C ILE A 558 16.36 -12.13 5.61
N GLY A 559 16.24 -11.14 4.73
CA GLY A 559 15.50 -11.27 3.48
C GLY A 559 16.11 -12.30 2.53
N MET A 560 17.44 -12.40 2.49
CA MET A 560 18.18 -13.30 1.61
C MET A 560 18.09 -14.78 2.03
N PHE A 561 17.97 -15.07 3.33
CA PHE A 561 17.70 -16.43 3.80
C PHE A 561 16.26 -16.88 3.51
N GLY A 562 15.32 -15.95 3.32
CA GLY A 562 13.94 -16.25 2.93
C GLY A 562 13.16 -17.04 3.99
N SER A 563 11.84 -16.85 4.03
CA SER A 563 10.97 -17.56 4.97
C SER A 563 11.05 -19.08 4.86
N LYS A 564 11.28 -19.60 3.65
CA LYS A 564 11.38 -21.05 3.37
C LYS A 564 12.67 -21.69 3.88
N ALA A 565 13.84 -21.03 3.74
CA ALA A 565 15.08 -21.61 4.26
C ALA A 565 15.17 -21.46 5.78
N MET A 566 14.63 -20.36 6.34
CA MET A 566 14.49 -20.19 7.80
C MET A 566 13.56 -21.24 8.43
N ALA A 567 12.46 -21.57 7.75
CA ALA A 567 11.56 -22.65 8.17
C ALA A 567 12.22 -24.04 8.03
N SER A 568 12.94 -24.30 6.93
CA SER A 568 13.61 -25.59 6.70
C SER A 568 14.81 -25.84 7.62
N LEU A 569 15.42 -24.78 8.16
CA LEU A 569 16.53 -24.87 9.13
C LEU A 569 16.04 -25.02 10.58
N GLY A 570 14.73 -25.12 10.83
CA GLY A 570 14.17 -25.20 12.19
C GLY A 570 14.32 -23.92 13.00
N LEU A 571 14.84 -22.84 12.40
CA LEU A 571 15.04 -21.55 13.04
C LEU A 571 13.73 -20.75 13.19
N GLY A 572 12.66 -21.18 12.52
CA GLY A 572 11.33 -20.54 12.59
C GLY A 572 10.73 -20.53 14.01
N GLU A 573 11.00 -21.55 14.83
CA GLU A 573 10.58 -21.55 16.24
C GLU A 573 11.50 -20.74 17.14
N HIS A 574 12.81 -20.76 16.88
CA HIS A 574 13.78 -20.00 17.68
C HIS A 574 13.72 -18.48 17.42
N VAL A 575 13.27 -18.04 16.24
CA VAL A 575 13.06 -16.61 15.94
C VAL A 575 11.78 -16.07 16.60
N LYS A 576 10.75 -16.91 16.82
CA LYS A 576 9.53 -16.50 17.55
C LYS A 576 9.82 -16.06 18.99
N LEU A 577 10.89 -16.57 19.61
CA LEU A 577 11.28 -16.22 20.98
C LEU A 577 12.48 -15.26 21.07
N GLY A 578 13.28 -15.11 20.01
CA GLY A 578 14.62 -14.50 20.11
C GLY A 578 14.74 -12.98 19.94
N LEU A 579 13.65 -12.21 19.77
CA LEU A 579 13.75 -10.79 19.39
C LEU A 579 12.94 -9.81 20.25
N ALA A 580 12.67 -10.15 21.51
CA ALA A 580 12.31 -9.15 22.50
C ALA A 580 13.60 -8.45 22.99
N THR A 581 13.99 -7.34 22.37
CA THR A 581 15.03 -6.43 22.89
C THR A 581 14.51 -5.65 24.10
N THR A 582 14.03 -6.33 25.13
CA THR A 582 13.42 -5.71 26.32
C THR A 582 14.41 -5.44 27.45
N GLY A 583 15.71 -5.71 27.25
CA GLY A 583 16.71 -5.52 28.31
C GLY A 583 16.50 -6.44 29.52
N LEU A 584 15.67 -7.48 29.38
CA LEU A 584 15.40 -8.47 30.43
C LEU A 584 16.43 -9.61 30.39
N PRO A 585 16.79 -10.18 31.55
CA PRO A 585 17.54 -11.44 31.64
C PRO A 585 16.88 -12.58 30.86
N ALA A 586 17.68 -13.48 30.28
CA ALA A 586 17.22 -14.52 29.35
C ALA A 586 16.23 -15.52 29.99
N ASP A 587 16.40 -15.82 31.27
CA ASP A 587 15.52 -16.64 32.10
C ASP A 587 14.15 -15.97 32.32
N ALA A 588 14.13 -14.67 32.62
CA ALA A 588 12.89 -13.91 32.74
C ALA A 588 12.12 -13.82 31.40
N ALA A 589 12.85 -13.62 30.30
CA ALA A 589 12.26 -13.61 28.96
C ALA A 589 11.68 -14.98 28.57
N LEU A 590 12.36 -16.08 28.94
CA LEU A 590 11.88 -17.44 28.72
C LEU A 590 10.64 -17.77 29.55
N GLY A 591 10.61 -17.36 30.82
CA GLY A 591 9.43 -17.53 31.69
C GLY A 591 8.21 -16.81 31.14
N MET A 592 8.36 -15.52 30.76
CA MET A 592 7.27 -14.75 30.14
C MET A 592 6.82 -15.34 28.81
N ALA A 593 7.75 -15.83 27.98
CA ALA A 593 7.42 -16.45 26.69
C ALA A 593 6.64 -17.77 26.87
N GLN A 594 6.99 -18.59 27.86
CA GLN A 594 6.25 -19.80 28.19
C GLN A 594 4.82 -19.48 28.66
N GLU A 595 4.66 -18.48 29.53
CA GLU A 595 3.35 -18.06 30.02
C GLU A 595 2.47 -17.45 28.92
N LEU A 596 3.04 -16.61 28.05
CA LEU A 596 2.32 -16.04 26.91
C LEU A 596 1.96 -17.11 25.86
N SER A 597 2.82 -18.10 25.66
CA SER A 597 2.53 -19.26 24.79
C SER A 597 1.39 -20.11 25.36
N TRP A 598 1.35 -20.31 26.67
CA TRP A 598 0.25 -20.99 27.36
C TRP A 598 -1.06 -20.20 27.23
N LEU A 599 -1.03 -18.88 27.44
CA LEU A 599 -2.18 -17.98 27.25
C LEU A 599 -2.70 -17.99 25.80
N SER A 600 -1.78 -18.00 24.82
CA SER A 600 -2.11 -18.13 23.40
C SER A 600 -2.69 -19.51 23.07
N GLY A 601 -2.27 -20.58 23.75
CA GLY A 601 -2.83 -21.91 23.59
C GLY A 601 -4.28 -21.96 24.09
N ILE A 602 -4.53 -21.39 25.27
CA ILE A 602 -5.86 -21.34 25.88
C ILE A 602 -6.85 -20.52 25.06
N THR A 603 -6.41 -19.40 24.48
CA THR A 603 -7.29 -18.56 23.62
C THR A 603 -7.63 -19.20 22.27
N ARG A 604 -6.86 -20.18 21.81
CA ARG A 604 -7.16 -20.95 20.58
C ARG A 604 -8.21 -22.03 20.80
N GLU A 605 -8.32 -22.59 22.01
CA GLU A 605 -9.42 -23.49 22.34
C GLU A 605 -10.72 -22.69 22.41
N HIS A 606 -11.58 -22.82 21.39
CA HIS A 606 -12.86 -22.12 21.28
C HIS A 606 -13.84 -22.59 22.36
N LYS A 607 -13.70 -22.09 23.59
CA LYS A 607 -14.70 -22.21 24.65
C LYS A 607 -15.53 -20.92 24.71
N PRO A 608 -16.87 -21.01 24.68
CA PRO A 608 -17.74 -19.86 24.45
C PRO A 608 -17.72 -18.79 25.57
N PHE A 609 -17.19 -19.09 26.76
CA PHE A 609 -16.98 -18.13 27.83
C PHE A 609 -15.79 -18.56 28.69
N MET A 610 -14.73 -17.74 28.75
CA MET A 610 -13.62 -17.92 29.69
C MET A 610 -13.18 -16.55 30.20
N ALA A 611 -13.32 -16.32 31.51
CA ALA A 611 -12.64 -15.22 32.19
C ALA A 611 -11.32 -15.77 32.72
N LEU A 612 -10.20 -15.20 32.28
CA LEU A 612 -8.87 -15.60 32.72
C LEU A 612 -8.25 -14.45 33.52
N THR A 613 -7.77 -14.73 34.72
CA THR A 613 -7.01 -13.77 35.53
C THR A 613 -5.62 -14.37 35.73
N HIS A 614 -4.61 -13.75 35.13
CA HIS A 614 -3.22 -14.16 35.25
C HIS A 614 -2.41 -13.03 35.89
N CYS A 615 -1.71 -13.30 36.98
CA CYS A 615 -0.79 -12.34 37.61
C CYS A 615 0.65 -12.72 37.27
N LEU A 616 1.37 -11.80 36.64
CA LEU A 616 2.84 -11.85 36.47
C LEU A 616 3.51 -11.49 37.81
N CYS A 617 3.28 -12.33 38.82
CA CYS A 617 3.61 -12.03 40.21
C CYS A 617 5.05 -12.42 40.62
N GLU A 618 5.86 -13.01 39.72
CA GLU A 618 7.27 -13.29 40.01
C GLU A 618 8.19 -12.19 39.47
N VAL A 619 9.00 -11.63 40.37
CA VAL A 619 9.95 -10.56 40.07
C VAL A 619 11.10 -11.14 39.22
N PRO A 620 11.41 -10.55 38.05
CA PRO A 620 12.42 -11.06 37.11
C PRO A 620 13.85 -10.70 37.53
N LEU A 621 14.16 -10.74 38.82
CA LEU A 621 15.51 -10.48 39.34
C LEU A 621 15.78 -11.42 40.50
N GLY A 622 16.54 -12.48 40.20
CA GLY A 622 17.05 -13.43 41.19
C GLY A 622 17.80 -12.73 42.32
N GLY A 623 17.49 -13.13 43.55
CA GLY A 623 18.08 -12.59 44.76
C GLY A 623 17.93 -13.53 45.97
N LYS A 624 18.69 -14.64 45.92
CA LYS A 624 18.93 -15.71 46.91
C LYS A 624 17.88 -16.78 47.13
#